data_AF-A0A956P0M7-F1
#
_entry.id   AF-A0A956P0M7-F1
#
_cell.length_a   1.000
_cell.length_b   1.000
_cell.length_c   1.000
_cell.angle_alpha   90.00
_cell.angle_beta   90.00
_cell.angle_gamma   90.00
#
_symmetry.space_group_name_H-M   'P 1'
#
loop_
_entity.id
_entity.type
_entity.pdbx_description
1 polymer ?
#
loop_
_entity_poly.entity_id
_entity_poly.type
_entity_poly.pdbx_seq_one_letter_code
_entity_poly.pdbx_strand_id
1 'polypeptide(L)'
;MKPLHVLACLALLAACRGDAPAAQQLEQAELEALVDTLMPQVAEAAGLEFRTRPAVAVRSKEQVRTFLLAKLAKELPPERIEGLVASYRLLGLLPDSLDLSTLFVDLYTEQIAGFYEPDSSMLYAVGGGNRLQLKGILAHELTHALQHQYVALDSILADRADADRLAAAQAVLEGQATVVMLMVL
;
A
#
# COMPACT_ATOMS: atom_id res chain seq x y z
N MET A 1 -18.62 6.76 8.44
CA MET A 1 -18.33 6.66 6.99
C MET A 1 -17.01 5.92 6.84
N LYS A 2 -16.88 5.00 5.89
CA LYS A 2 -15.68 4.19 5.66
C LYS A 2 -14.85 4.80 4.52
N PRO A 3 -13.71 5.48 4.77
CA PRO A 3 -12.76 5.83 3.73
C PRO A 3 -11.74 4.70 3.54
N LEU A 4 -11.19 4.66 2.33
CA LEU A 4 -10.31 3.67 1.73
C LEU A 4 -8.85 3.89 2.19
N HIS A 5 -8.32 3.18 3.20
CA HIS A 5 -6.87 3.10 3.50
C HIS A 5 -6.59 1.77 4.25
N VAL A 6 -5.54 0.98 4.05
CA VAL A 6 -4.17 1.26 3.57
C VAL A 6 -3.82 0.41 2.34
N LEU A 7 -3.41 1.11 1.29
CA LEU A 7 -2.50 0.65 0.25
C LEU A 7 -1.59 1.87 0.09
N ALA A 8 -0.43 1.87 0.75
CA ALA A 8 0.50 2.99 0.68
C ALA A 8 1.16 3.01 -0.71
N CYS A 9 0.47 3.58 -1.71
CA CYS A 9 1.07 3.81 -3.02
C CYS A 9 1.95 5.05 -2.99
N LEU A 10 3.26 4.85 -2.82
CA LEU A 10 4.26 5.89 -3.03
C LEU A 10 4.44 6.15 -4.54
N ALA A 11 3.76 7.17 -5.04
CA ALA A 11 3.92 7.64 -6.42
C ALA A 11 5.14 8.56 -6.53
N LEU A 12 6.22 8.08 -7.15
CA LEU A 12 7.35 8.92 -7.59
C LEU A 12 7.36 8.96 -9.13
N LEU A 13 7.04 10.13 -9.68
CA LEU A 13 7.03 10.42 -11.11
C LEU A 13 8.47 10.50 -11.65
N ALA A 14 8.92 9.46 -12.35
CA ALA A 14 10.06 9.55 -13.25
C ALA A 14 9.60 9.24 -14.68
N ALA A 15 9.23 10.30 -15.41
CA ALA A 15 8.88 10.23 -16.82
C ALA A 15 10.16 10.18 -17.67
N CYS A 16 10.64 8.97 -17.96
CA CYS A 16 11.60 8.73 -19.04
C CYS A 16 11.05 7.64 -19.97
N ARG A 17 10.64 8.05 -21.18
CA ARG A 17 10.32 7.14 -22.29
C ARG A 17 11.61 6.44 -22.75
N GLY A 18 11.85 5.25 -22.23
CA GLY A 18 12.74 4.25 -22.83
C GLY A 18 11.97 2.95 -22.89
N ASP A 19 12.11 2.19 -23.98
CA ASP A 19 11.51 0.87 -24.10
C ASP A 19 11.84 0.05 -22.86
N ALA A 20 10.81 -0.42 -22.16
CA ALA A 20 10.98 -1.17 -20.93
C ALA A 20 11.78 -2.44 -21.27
N PRO A 21 12.97 -2.65 -20.69
CA PRO A 21 13.58 -3.98 -20.74
C PRO A 21 12.54 -4.94 -20.17
N ALA A 22 12.38 -6.13 -20.78
CA ALA A 22 11.44 -7.15 -20.32
C ALA A 22 11.54 -7.23 -18.80
N ALA A 23 10.49 -6.77 -18.11
CA ALA A 23 10.59 -6.48 -16.70
C ALA A 23 10.91 -7.80 -16.00
N GLN A 24 12.12 -7.91 -15.46
CA GLN A 24 12.62 -9.15 -14.90
C GLN A 24 11.67 -9.54 -13.77
N GLN A 25 11.00 -10.69 -13.91
CA GLN A 25 10.01 -11.13 -12.93
C GLN A 25 10.73 -11.35 -11.61
N LEU A 26 10.24 -10.71 -10.55
CA LEU A 26 10.75 -10.93 -9.21
C LEU A 26 10.37 -12.34 -8.79
N GLU A 27 11.35 -13.18 -8.53
CA GLU A 27 11.11 -14.54 -8.05
C GLU A 27 10.83 -14.53 -6.54
N GLN A 28 10.04 -15.51 -6.08
CA GLN A 28 9.66 -15.63 -4.67
C GLN A 28 10.88 -15.72 -3.74
N ALA A 29 11.89 -16.51 -4.11
CA ALA A 29 13.12 -16.67 -3.33
C ALA A 29 13.94 -15.37 -3.25
N GLU A 30 13.92 -14.54 -4.30
CA GLU A 30 14.57 -13.23 -4.29
C GLU A 30 13.88 -12.26 -3.33
N LEU A 31 12.53 -12.27 -3.31
CA LEU A 31 11.76 -11.47 -2.36
C LEU A 31 12.06 -11.89 -0.91
N GLU A 32 12.07 -13.19 -0.65
CA GLU A 32 12.36 -13.72 0.69
C GLU A 32 13.75 -13.30 1.18
N ALA A 33 14.78 -13.46 0.35
CA ALA A 33 16.14 -13.06 0.68
C ALA A 33 16.28 -11.54 0.91
N LEU A 34 15.58 -10.74 0.10
CA LEU A 34 15.57 -9.28 0.26
C LEU A 34 14.89 -8.87 1.56
N VAL A 35 13.75 -9.48 1.90
CA VAL A 35 13.05 -9.24 3.16
C VAL A 35 13.93 -9.63 4.35
N ASP A 36 14.58 -10.79 4.32
CA ASP A 36 15.48 -11.23 5.39
C ASP A 36 16.66 -10.27 5.59
N THR A 37 17.14 -9.68 4.51
CA THR A 37 18.21 -8.65 4.54
C THR A 37 17.72 -7.34 5.13
N LEU A 38 16.48 -6.94 4.83
CA LEU A 38 15.90 -5.65 5.25
C LEU A 38 15.38 -5.66 6.69
N MET A 39 14.88 -6.78 7.18
CA MET A 39 14.33 -6.90 8.54
C MET A 39 15.25 -6.35 9.64
N PRO A 40 16.55 -6.71 9.74
CA PRO A 40 17.41 -6.15 10.77
C PRO A 40 17.64 -4.63 10.62
N GLN A 41 17.72 -4.12 9.38
CA GLN A 41 17.89 -2.69 9.12
C GLN A 41 16.64 -1.89 9.53
N VAL A 42 15.45 -2.41 9.20
CA VAL A 42 14.16 -1.84 9.60
C VAL A 42 14.01 -1.88 11.12
N ALA A 43 14.39 -2.97 11.76
CA ALA A 43 14.34 -3.12 13.22
C ALA A 43 15.24 -2.09 13.92
N GLU A 44 16.48 -1.94 13.45
CA GLU A 44 17.43 -0.95 13.98
C GLU A 44 16.92 0.48 13.78
N ALA A 45 16.50 0.84 12.57
CA ALA A 45 15.99 2.18 12.26
C ALA A 45 14.69 2.51 13.00
N ALA A 46 13.82 1.53 13.24
CA ALA A 46 12.58 1.70 14.00
C ALA A 46 12.79 1.66 15.53
N GLY A 47 13.94 1.18 16.00
CA GLY A 47 14.20 0.95 17.44
C GLY A 47 13.31 -0.13 18.06
N LEU A 48 12.86 -1.10 17.25
CA LEU A 48 11.93 -2.18 17.65
C LEU A 48 12.37 -3.51 17.05
N GLU A 49 12.07 -4.63 17.71
CA GLU A 49 12.41 -5.97 17.21
C GLU A 49 11.21 -6.65 16.56
N PHE A 50 11.42 -7.42 15.49
CA PHE A 50 10.36 -8.28 14.97
C PHE A 50 10.11 -9.45 15.93
N ARG A 51 8.89 -9.55 16.46
CA ARG A 51 8.41 -10.71 17.23
C ARG A 51 8.16 -11.91 16.32
N THR A 52 7.68 -11.65 15.12
CA THR A 52 7.43 -12.64 14.08
C THR A 52 7.87 -12.10 12.73
N ARG A 53 8.35 -13.01 11.87
CA ARG A 53 8.61 -12.70 10.47
C ARG A 53 7.29 -12.67 9.69
N PRO A 54 6.96 -11.59 8.95
CA PRO A 54 5.78 -11.59 8.10
C PRO A 54 5.91 -12.63 6.99
N ALA A 55 4.78 -13.23 6.61
CA ALA A 55 4.73 -14.08 5.43
C ALA A 55 4.80 -13.18 4.17
N VAL A 56 5.45 -13.67 3.11
CA VAL A 56 5.72 -12.86 1.92
C VAL A 56 5.29 -13.58 0.65
N ALA A 57 4.80 -12.84 -0.34
CA ALA A 57 4.45 -13.42 -1.64
C ALA A 57 4.60 -12.44 -2.81
N VAL A 58 5.07 -12.93 -3.95
CA VAL A 58 5.02 -12.18 -5.21
C VAL A 58 3.62 -12.26 -5.81
N ARG A 59 3.12 -11.13 -6.34
CA ARG A 59 1.85 -11.05 -7.07
C ARG A 59 2.04 -10.48 -8.48
N SER A 60 1.24 -10.98 -9.42
CA SER A 60 1.11 -10.35 -10.74
C SER A 60 0.21 -9.12 -10.66
N LYS A 61 0.30 -8.22 -11.65
CA LYS A 61 -0.57 -7.03 -11.72
C LYS A 61 -2.06 -7.41 -11.77
N GLU A 62 -2.41 -8.49 -12.46
CA GLU A 62 -3.78 -8.99 -12.57
C GLU A 62 -4.31 -9.48 -11.21
N GLN A 63 -3.45 -10.14 -10.43
CA GLN A 63 -3.80 -10.57 -9.06
C GLN A 63 -4.01 -9.36 -8.15
N VAL A 64 -3.16 -8.34 -8.26
CA VAL A 64 -3.32 -7.08 -7.51
C VAL A 64 -4.59 -6.36 -7.92
N ARG A 65 -4.89 -6.27 -9.23
CA ARG A 65 -6.13 -5.67 -9.73
C ARG A 65 -7.37 -6.34 -9.14
N THR A 66 -7.37 -7.67 -9.14
CA THR A 66 -8.47 -8.48 -8.59
C THR A 66 -8.63 -8.23 -7.09
N PHE A 67 -7.52 -8.16 -6.36
CA PHE A 67 -7.51 -7.82 -4.94
C PHE A 67 -8.05 -6.41 -4.67
N LEU A 68 -7.62 -5.41 -5.44
CA LEU A 68 -8.07 -4.02 -5.30
C LEU A 68 -9.56 -3.86 -5.58
N LEU A 69 -10.10 -4.55 -6.60
CA LEU A 69 -11.53 -4.57 -6.87
C LEU A 69 -12.33 -5.11 -5.68
N ALA A 70 -11.89 -6.23 -5.11
CA ALA A 70 -12.55 -6.82 -3.94
C ALA A 70 -12.46 -5.90 -2.72
N LYS A 71 -11.29 -5.29 -2.47
CA LYS A 71 -11.07 -4.37 -1.35
C LYS A 71 -11.91 -3.09 -1.51
N LEU A 72 -11.98 -2.54 -2.72
CA LEU A 72 -12.81 -1.38 -3.04
C LEU A 72 -14.29 -1.65 -2.79
N ALA A 73 -14.81 -2.80 -3.25
CA ALA A 73 -16.21 -3.18 -3.03
C ALA A 73 -16.54 -3.38 -1.53
N LYS A 74 -15.59 -3.90 -0.74
CA LYS A 74 -15.73 -4.06 0.72
C LYS A 74 -15.76 -2.71 1.45
N GLU A 75 -14.90 -1.77 1.06
CA GLU A 75 -14.75 -0.46 1.74
C GLU A 75 -15.78 0.58 1.26
N LEU A 76 -16.13 0.55 -0.03
CA LEU A 76 -17.08 1.44 -0.68
C LEU A 76 -18.21 0.64 -1.35
N PRO A 77 -19.24 0.24 -0.57
CA PRO A 77 -20.42 -0.41 -1.12
C PRO A 77 -21.13 0.44 -2.19
N PRO A 78 -21.92 -0.16 -3.10
CA PRO A 78 -22.53 0.52 -4.25
C PRO A 78 -23.25 1.83 -3.89
N GLU A 79 -24.12 1.81 -2.89
CA GLU A 79 -24.89 2.98 -2.45
C GLU A 79 -24.00 4.17 -2.02
N ARG A 80 -22.85 3.86 -1.42
CA ARG A 80 -21.88 4.86 -0.94
C ARG A 80 -21.09 5.47 -2.07
N ILE A 81 -20.62 4.65 -3.02
CA ILE A 81 -19.83 5.15 -4.15
C ILE A 81 -20.70 5.94 -5.13
N GLU A 82 -21.96 5.53 -5.32
CA GLU A 82 -22.94 6.27 -6.13
C GLU A 82 -23.20 7.67 -5.56
N GLY A 83 -23.45 7.77 -4.25
CA GLY A 83 -23.65 9.07 -3.59
C GLY A 83 -22.42 9.97 -3.66
N LEU A 84 -21.22 9.40 -3.52
CA LEU A 84 -19.96 10.12 -3.67
C LEU A 84 -19.80 10.66 -5.10
N VAL A 85 -19.93 9.80 -6.11
CA VAL A 85 -19.80 10.18 -7.53
C VAL A 85 -20.83 11.24 -7.91
N ALA A 86 -22.09 11.07 -7.49
CA ALA A 86 -23.15 12.05 -7.74
C ALA A 86 -22.81 13.43 -7.14
N SER A 87 -22.33 13.45 -5.89
CA SER A 87 -21.95 14.68 -5.20
C SER A 87 -20.80 15.40 -5.91
N TYR A 88 -19.76 14.66 -6.31
CA TYR A 88 -18.60 15.23 -6.98
C TYR A 88 -18.92 15.72 -8.40
N ARG A 89 -19.82 15.04 -9.13
CA ARG A 89 -20.35 15.53 -10.42
C ARG A 89 -21.16 16.81 -10.25
N LEU A 90 -22.03 16.87 -9.24
CA LEU A 90 -22.83 18.07 -8.95
C LEU A 90 -21.94 19.29 -8.62
N LEU A 91 -20.81 19.07 -7.94
CA LEU A 91 -19.81 20.09 -7.65
C LEU A 91 -18.92 20.45 -8.86
N GLY A 92 -19.10 19.78 -10.02
CA GLY A 92 -18.29 19.99 -11.21
C GLY A 92 -16.86 19.45 -11.11
N LEU A 93 -16.59 18.56 -10.14
CA LEU A 93 -15.26 18.01 -9.87
C LEU A 93 -14.96 16.74 -10.67
N LEU A 94 -15.98 16.06 -11.20
CA LEU A 94 -15.83 14.86 -12.03
C LEU A 94 -16.64 15.00 -13.33
N PRO A 95 -16.10 14.56 -14.48
CA PRO A 95 -16.89 14.41 -15.70
C PRO A 95 -18.01 13.37 -15.56
N ASP A 96 -19.13 13.59 -16.24
CA ASP A 96 -20.27 12.65 -16.25
C ASP A 96 -19.89 11.27 -16.82
N SER A 97 -18.95 11.24 -17.76
CA SER A 97 -18.49 10.02 -18.42
C SER A 97 -17.42 9.25 -17.63
N LEU A 98 -16.91 9.80 -16.51
CA LEU A 98 -15.82 9.16 -15.78
C LEU A 98 -16.36 8.00 -14.92
N ASP A 99 -15.79 6.81 -15.11
CA ASP A 99 -15.91 5.69 -14.18
C ASP A 99 -14.81 5.80 -13.11
N LEU A 100 -15.22 6.25 -11.92
CA LEU A 100 -14.31 6.48 -10.81
C LEU A 100 -13.69 5.17 -10.28
N SER A 101 -14.45 4.07 -10.27
CA SER A 101 -13.98 2.79 -9.74
C SER A 101 -12.89 2.19 -10.62
N THR A 102 -13.13 2.19 -11.94
CA THR A 102 -12.16 1.69 -12.92
C THR A 102 -10.91 2.56 -12.92
N LEU A 103 -11.06 3.89 -12.91
CA LEU A 103 -9.93 4.82 -12.83
C LEU A 103 -9.06 4.56 -11.59
N PHE A 104 -9.68 4.41 -10.41
CA PHE A 104 -8.93 4.12 -9.19
C PHE A 104 -8.19 2.80 -9.28
N VAL A 105 -8.88 1.72 -9.68
CA VAL A 105 -8.27 0.39 -9.74
C VAL A 105 -7.11 0.36 -10.72
N ASP A 106 -7.26 0.95 -11.90
CA ASP A 106 -6.21 0.96 -12.92
C ASP A 106 -5.00 1.79 -12.44
N LEU A 107 -5.23 2.99 -11.86
CA LEU A 107 -4.17 3.82 -11.30
C LEU A 107 -3.38 3.10 -10.19
N TYR A 108 -4.08 2.52 -9.21
CA TYR A 108 -3.45 1.81 -8.11
C TYR A 108 -2.73 0.56 -8.59
N THR A 109 -3.28 -0.18 -9.56
CA THR A 109 -2.64 -1.37 -10.15
C THR A 109 -1.35 -1.02 -10.89
N GLU A 110 -1.29 0.15 -11.53
CA GLU A 110 -0.08 0.60 -12.23
C GLU A 110 1.05 1.02 -11.30
N GLN A 111 0.71 1.70 -10.20
CA GLN A 111 1.70 2.33 -9.31
C GLN A 111 2.17 1.43 -8.16
N ILE A 112 1.40 0.40 -7.82
CA ILE A 112 1.72 -0.48 -6.71
C ILE A 112 2.89 -1.40 -7.04
N ALA A 113 3.96 -1.29 -6.25
CA ALA A 113 5.13 -2.17 -6.33
C ALA A 113 5.26 -3.11 -5.10
N GLY A 114 4.56 -2.82 -4.02
CA GLY A 114 4.44 -3.67 -2.84
C GLY A 114 3.42 -3.12 -1.85
N PHE A 115 2.94 -3.95 -0.94
CA PHE A 115 2.01 -3.56 0.12
C PHE A 115 1.96 -4.61 1.25
N TYR A 116 1.77 -4.18 2.48
CA TYR A 116 1.41 -5.03 3.61
C TYR A 116 -0.12 -5.09 3.77
N GLU A 117 -0.66 -6.30 3.98
CA GLU A 117 -2.08 -6.52 4.26
C GLU A 117 -2.26 -6.97 5.73
N PRO A 118 -2.76 -6.08 6.62
CA PRO A 118 -2.94 -6.38 8.03
C PRO A 118 -3.84 -7.58 8.29
N ASP A 119 -4.96 -7.72 7.57
CA ASP A 119 -5.97 -8.78 7.77
C ASP A 119 -5.33 -10.19 7.64
N SER A 120 -4.32 -10.33 6.79
CA SER A 120 -3.62 -11.61 6.54
C SER A 120 -2.18 -11.64 7.05
N SER A 121 -1.67 -10.52 7.58
CA SER A 121 -0.27 -10.34 7.96
C SER A 121 0.73 -10.73 6.86
N MET A 122 0.36 -10.46 5.61
CA MET A 122 1.14 -10.79 4.42
C MET A 122 1.77 -9.53 3.84
N LEU A 123 3.04 -9.62 3.46
CA LEU A 123 3.73 -8.60 2.69
C LEU A 123 3.85 -9.06 1.23
N TYR A 124 3.31 -8.27 0.32
CA TYR A 124 3.31 -8.57 -1.10
C TYR A 124 4.29 -7.67 -1.84
N ALA A 125 4.97 -8.24 -2.82
CA ALA A 125 5.71 -7.50 -3.84
C ALA A 125 5.08 -7.74 -5.21
N VAL A 126 5.07 -6.70 -6.05
CA VAL A 126 4.51 -6.76 -7.39
C VAL A 126 5.64 -6.81 -8.39
N GLY A 127 5.63 -7.83 -9.25
CA GLY A 127 6.68 -8.03 -10.24
C GLY A 127 6.79 -6.87 -11.26
N GLY A 128 8.01 -6.62 -11.73
CA GLY A 128 8.28 -5.75 -12.89
C GLY A 128 8.65 -4.28 -12.59
N GLY A 129 8.96 -3.94 -11.32
CA GLY A 129 9.46 -2.62 -10.92
C GLY A 129 11.00 -2.51 -10.83
N ASN A 130 11.51 -1.30 -10.60
CA ASN A 130 12.94 -1.06 -10.34
C ASN A 130 13.35 -1.65 -8.96
N ARG A 131 14.46 -2.40 -8.91
CA ARG A 131 14.95 -3.07 -7.68
C ARG A 131 15.26 -2.10 -6.54
N LEU A 132 15.81 -0.91 -6.82
CA LEU A 132 16.09 0.09 -5.79
C LEU A 132 14.79 0.68 -5.21
N GLN A 133 13.81 0.92 -6.08
CA GLN A 133 12.48 1.37 -5.66
C GLN A 133 11.79 0.30 -4.79
N LEU A 134 11.92 -0.98 -5.18
CA LEU A 134 11.38 -2.09 -4.41
C LEU A 134 12.01 -2.19 -3.01
N LYS A 135 13.33 -1.98 -2.86
CA LYS A 135 13.99 -1.97 -1.55
C LYS A 135 13.35 -0.96 -0.58
N GLY A 136 13.17 0.28 -1.03
CA GLY A 136 12.54 1.34 -0.22
C GLY A 136 11.11 1.00 0.14
N ILE A 137 10.31 0.56 -0.84
CA ILE A 137 8.92 0.15 -0.61
C ILE A 137 8.85 -1.00 0.39
N LEU A 138 9.69 -2.02 0.27
CA LEU A 138 9.71 -3.13 1.21
C LEU A 138 10.11 -2.69 2.62
N ALA A 139 11.02 -1.72 2.78
CA ALA A 139 11.34 -1.16 4.09
C ALA A 139 10.16 -0.41 4.72
N HIS A 140 9.41 0.36 3.91
CA HIS A 140 8.16 1.02 4.33
C HIS A 140 7.13 -0.02 4.80
N GLU A 141 6.84 -1.02 3.97
CA GLU A 141 5.83 -2.05 4.27
C GLU A 141 6.26 -2.97 5.43
N LEU A 142 7.55 -3.28 5.58
CA LEU A 142 8.07 -3.99 6.75
C LEU A 142 7.89 -3.18 8.04
N THR A 143 7.94 -1.85 7.96
CA THR A 143 7.66 -1.00 9.12
C THR A 143 6.20 -1.10 9.52
N HIS A 144 5.26 -1.17 8.56
CA HIS A 144 3.85 -1.45 8.88
C HIS A 144 3.66 -2.85 9.49
N ALA A 145 4.34 -3.86 8.96
CA ALA A 145 4.33 -5.19 9.55
C ALA A 145 4.87 -5.20 10.99
N LEU A 146 5.89 -4.38 11.28
CA LEU A 146 6.45 -4.21 12.62
C LEU A 146 5.46 -3.46 13.53
N GLN A 147 4.89 -2.35 13.08
CA GLN A 147 3.86 -1.58 13.82
C GLN A 147 2.71 -2.49 14.25
N HIS A 148 2.22 -3.34 13.35
CA HIS A 148 1.12 -4.27 13.64
C HIS A 148 1.42 -5.22 14.82
N GLN A 149 2.70 -5.51 15.08
CA GLN A 149 3.10 -6.38 16.21
C GLN A 149 3.11 -5.66 17.57
N TYR A 150 3.10 -4.32 17.58
CA TYR A 150 3.22 -3.51 18.79
C TYR A 150 2.00 -2.66 19.10
N VAL A 151 1.21 -2.30 18.09
CA VAL A 151 -0.01 -1.50 18.24
C VAL A 151 -1.20 -2.21 17.62
N ALA A 152 -2.37 -2.05 18.25
CA ALA A 152 -3.63 -2.59 17.75
C ALA A 152 -4.15 -1.74 16.58
N LEU A 153 -3.48 -1.82 15.43
CA LEU A 153 -3.80 -1.05 14.22
C LEU A 153 -5.29 -1.16 13.86
N ASP A 154 -5.83 -2.37 13.90
CA ASP A 154 -7.25 -2.62 13.61
C ASP A 154 -8.17 -1.80 14.51
N SER A 155 -7.85 -1.70 15.80
CA SER A 155 -8.65 -0.92 16.74
C SER A 155 -8.53 0.58 16.49
N ILE A 156 -7.33 1.07 16.18
CA ILE A 156 -7.07 2.49 15.94
C ILE A 156 -7.74 2.96 14.63
N LEU A 157 -7.64 2.16 13.57
CA LEU A 157 -8.12 2.49 12.22
C LEU A 157 -9.60 2.13 12.00
N ALA A 158 -10.20 1.30 12.86
CA ALA A 158 -11.64 1.02 12.83
C ALA A 158 -12.49 2.16 13.39
N ASP A 159 -11.95 3.01 14.27
CA ASP A 159 -12.68 4.15 14.81
C ASP A 159 -12.70 5.31 13.80
N ARG A 160 -13.85 5.48 13.14
CA ARG A 160 -14.06 6.43 12.05
C ARG A 160 -15.09 7.49 12.41
N ALA A 161 -15.39 7.67 13.70
CA ALA A 161 -16.31 8.69 14.17
C ALA A 161 -15.69 10.10 14.14
N ASP A 162 -14.36 10.16 14.26
CA ASP A 162 -13.57 11.39 14.31
C ASP A 162 -12.49 11.37 13.23
N ALA A 163 -12.63 12.25 12.23
CA ALA A 163 -11.71 12.32 11.11
C ALA A 163 -10.34 12.87 11.50
N ASP A 164 -10.28 13.82 12.45
CA ASP A 164 -9.03 14.43 12.90
C ASP A 164 -8.20 13.41 13.67
N ARG A 165 -8.85 12.62 14.54
CA ARG A 165 -8.19 11.53 15.26
C ARG A 165 -7.66 10.46 14.30
N LEU A 166 -8.45 10.06 13.31
CA LEU A 166 -8.02 9.07 12.32
C LEU A 166 -6.82 9.60 11.51
N ALA A 167 -6.90 10.84 11.04
CA ALA A 167 -5.81 11.49 10.30
C ALA A 167 -4.52 11.59 11.14
N ALA A 168 -4.64 11.95 12.42
CA ALA A 168 -3.49 12.02 13.32
C ALA A 168 -2.83 10.64 13.52
N ALA A 169 -3.61 9.58 13.69
CA ALA A 169 -3.09 8.22 13.80
C ALA A 169 -2.36 7.79 12.52
N GLN A 170 -2.97 8.02 11.35
CA GLN A 170 -2.35 7.70 10.06
C GLN A 170 -1.05 8.48 9.84
N ALA A 171 -1.02 9.77 10.18
CA ALA A 171 0.17 10.59 10.03
C ALA A 171 1.37 10.03 10.80
N VAL A 172 1.15 9.51 12.01
CA VAL A 172 2.21 8.88 12.81
C VAL A 172 2.67 7.57 12.17
N LEU A 173 1.72 6.71 11.76
CA LEU A 173 2.04 5.39 11.21
C LEU A 173 2.79 5.49 9.87
N GLU A 174 2.27 6.28 8.94
CA GLU A 174 2.89 6.50 7.63
C GLU A 174 4.18 7.32 7.74
N GLY A 175 4.22 8.29 8.66
CA GLY A 175 5.40 9.10 8.93
C GLY A 175 6.58 8.26 9.43
N GLN A 176 6.34 7.37 10.40
CA GLN A 176 7.37 6.46 10.86
C GLN A 176 7.86 5.55 9.73
N ALA A 177 6.94 4.92 8.98
CA ALA A 177 7.30 4.03 7.87
C ALA A 177 8.14 4.75 6.79
N THR A 178 7.79 6.01 6.49
CA THR A 178 8.56 6.85 5.56
C THR A 178 9.95 7.17 6.09
N VAL A 179 10.07 7.56 7.37
CA VAL A 179 11.37 7.89 7.98
C VAL A 179 12.28 6.66 8.02
N VAL A 180 11.75 5.50 8.43
CA VAL A 180 12.50 4.25 8.46
C VAL A 180 12.94 3.84 7.05
N MET A 181 12.06 3.93 6.04
CA MET A 181 12.44 3.72 4.65
C MET A 181 13.63 4.59 4.24
N LEU A 182 13.60 5.89 4.54
CA LEU A 182 14.68 6.83 4.18
C LEU A 182 16.00 6.51 4.90
N MET A 183 15.97 5.95 6.11
CA MET A 183 17.17 5.53 6.85
C MET A 183 17.77 4.22 6.30
N VAL A 184 16.95 3.37 5.68
CA VAL A 184 17.34 2.04 5.18
C VAL A 184 17.79 2.08 3.71
N LEU A 185 17.44 3.12 2.95
CA LEU A 185 17.82 3.29 1.54
C LEU A 185 19.33 3.41 1.35
#